data_AF-A0A6L7X1X6-F1
#
_entry.id   AF-A0A6L7X1X6-F1
#
_cell.length_a   1.000
_cell.length_b   1.000
_cell.length_c   1.000
_cell.angle_alpha   90.00
_cell.angle_beta   90.00
_cell.angle_gamma   90.00
#
_symmetry.space_group_name_H-M   'P 1'
#
loop_
_entity.id
_entity.type
_entity.pdbx_description
1 polymer ?
#
loop_
_entity_poly.entity_id
_entity_poly.type
_entity_poly.pdbx_seq_one_letter_code
_entity_poly.pdbx_strand_id
1 'polypeptide(L)'
;MNPAQIRSLRRALRLNQAEFGQLLGAHPVTVSRWETPRSRYTPSAYQCALMRDFEKAAGAQEMDQTLKNLLVGAGIAAAIYFLLNAARGG
;
A
#
# COMPACT_ATOMS: atom_id res chain seq x y z
N MET A 1 10.23 -8.18 -0.27
CA MET A 1 9.36 -8.42 0.90
C MET A 1 8.94 -9.88 0.90
N ASN A 2 8.75 -10.48 2.08
CA ASN A 2 8.21 -11.84 2.20
C ASN A 2 6.66 -11.84 2.31
N PRO A 3 5.99 -12.98 2.11
CA PRO A 3 4.52 -13.06 2.13
C PRO A 3 3.86 -12.55 3.42
N ALA A 4 4.47 -12.80 4.58
CA ALA A 4 3.95 -12.34 5.86
C ALA A 4 4.05 -10.82 5.99
N GLN A 5 5.17 -10.22 5.56
CA GLN A 5 5.38 -8.77 5.55
C GLN A 5 4.36 -8.06 4.65
N ILE A 6 4.10 -8.61 3.46
CA ILE A 6 3.13 -8.05 2.51
C ILE A 6 1.73 -8.03 3.14
N ARG A 7 1.32 -9.16 3.75
CA ARG A 7 0.01 -9.27 4.42
C ARG A 7 -0.10 -8.33 5.61
N SER A 8 0.96 -8.20 6.40
CA SER A 8 1.01 -7.30 7.56
C SER A 8 0.90 -5.84 7.14
N LEU A 9 1.67 -5.41 6.14
CA LEU A 9 1.60 -4.05 5.60
C LEU A 9 0.19 -3.74 5.07
N ARG A 10 -0.38 -4.62 4.26
CA ARG A 10 -1.75 -4.43 3.75
C ARG A 10 -2.76 -4.25 4.88
N ARG A 11 -2.67 -5.09 5.92
CA ARG A 11 -3.56 -4.99 7.09
C ARG A 11 -3.32 -3.72 7.91
N ALA A 12 -2.07 -3.27 8.05
CA ALA A 12 -1.74 -2.02 8.72
C ALA A 12 -2.35 -0.80 7.98
N LEU A 13 -2.38 -0.85 6.65
CA LEU A 13 -3.06 0.13 5.81
C LEU A 13 -4.59 -0.05 5.78
N ARG A 14 -5.14 -1.08 6.44
CA ARG A 14 -6.56 -1.45 6.48
C ARG A 14 -7.19 -1.72 5.10
N LEU A 15 -6.38 -2.22 4.15
CA LEU A 15 -6.83 -2.50 2.80
C LEU A 15 -7.19 -3.99 2.60
N ASN A 16 -8.16 -4.26 1.73
CA ASN A 16 -8.37 -5.58 1.18
C ASN A 16 -7.36 -5.87 0.04
N GLN A 17 -7.31 -7.10 -0.47
CA GLN A 17 -6.33 -7.49 -1.49
C GLN A 17 -6.55 -6.78 -2.83
N ALA A 18 -7.78 -6.38 -3.16
CA ALA A 18 -8.08 -5.65 -4.38
C ALA A 18 -7.58 -4.21 -4.31
N GLU A 19 -7.88 -3.50 -3.23
CA GLU A 19 -7.41 -2.14 -2.99
C GLU A 19 -5.88 -2.07 -2.94
N PHE A 20 -5.26 -3.03 -2.24
CA PHE A 20 -3.80 -3.12 -2.17
C PHE A 20 -3.17 -3.46 -3.53
N GLY A 21 -3.86 -4.28 -4.33
CA GLY A 21 -3.48 -4.56 -5.71
C GLY A 21 -3.51 -3.29 -6.56
N GLN A 22 -4.61 -2.55 -6.54
CA GLN A 22 -4.74 -1.28 -7.25
C GLN A 22 -3.64 -0.29 -6.85
N LEU A 23 -3.33 -0.18 -5.55
CA LEU A 23 -2.29 0.70 -5.02
C LEU A 23 -0.90 0.40 -5.61
N LEU A 24 -0.65 -0.88 -5.93
CA LEU A 24 0.65 -1.38 -6.40
C LEU A 24 0.65 -1.74 -7.90
N GLY A 25 -0.42 -1.40 -8.63
CA GLY A 25 -0.58 -1.76 -10.04
C GLY A 25 -0.64 -3.27 -10.29
N ALA A 26 -1.28 -4.02 -9.41
CA ALA A 26 -1.39 -5.48 -9.47
C ALA A 26 -2.84 -5.95 -9.37
N HIS A 27 -3.14 -7.09 -10.01
CA HIS A 27 -4.45 -7.72 -9.90
C HIS A 27 -4.66 -8.33 -8.48
N PRO A 28 -5.87 -8.32 -7.90
CA PRO A 28 -6.14 -8.89 -6.57
C PRO A 28 -5.64 -10.34 -6.40
N VAL A 29 -5.80 -11.17 -7.44
CA VAL A 29 -5.30 -12.56 -7.45
C VAL A 29 -3.78 -12.62 -7.32
N THR A 30 -3.06 -11.68 -7.92
CA THR A 30 -1.60 -11.59 -7.80
C THR A 30 -1.18 -11.26 -6.37
N VAL A 31 -1.89 -10.36 -5.70
CA VAL A 31 -1.65 -10.05 -4.28
C VAL A 31 -1.89 -11.27 -3.40
N SER A 32 -2.98 -12.01 -3.61
CA SER A 32 -3.26 -13.25 -2.87
C SER A 32 -2.12 -14.27 -3.03
N ARG A 33 -1.56 -14.38 -4.23
CA ARG A 33 -0.38 -15.22 -4.49
C ARG A 33 0.86 -14.69 -3.79
N TRP A 34 1.10 -13.37 -3.74
CA TRP A 34 2.23 -12.82 -2.99
C TRP A 34 2.14 -13.09 -1.49
N GLU A 35 0.93 -13.11 -0.92
CA GLU A 35 0.69 -13.36 0.51
C GLU A 35 0.75 -14.84 0.89
N THR A 36 0.92 -15.73 -0.09
CA THR A 36 0.98 -17.18 0.12
C THR A 36 2.44 -17.64 0.27
N PRO A 37 2.85 -18.22 1.42
CA PRO A 37 4.24 -18.61 1.71
C PRO A 37 4.92 -19.53 0.69
N ARG A 38 4.14 -20.33 -0.06
CA ARG A 38 4.64 -21.31 -1.05
C ARG A 38 4.46 -20.88 -2.50
N SER A 39 4.03 -19.64 -2.72
CA SER A 39 3.83 -19.12 -4.07
C SER A 39 5.16 -18.80 -4.74
N ARG A 40 5.26 -19.10 -6.04
CA ARG A 40 6.37 -18.66 -6.89
C ARG A 40 6.24 -17.21 -7.36
N TYR A 41 5.07 -16.61 -7.19
CA TYR A 41 4.83 -15.23 -7.57
C TYR A 41 5.33 -14.31 -6.47
N THR A 42 6.24 -13.43 -6.85
CA THR A 42 6.79 -12.39 -5.97
C THR A 42 6.54 -11.02 -6.59
N PRO A 43 6.42 -9.95 -5.76
CA PRO A 43 6.33 -8.60 -6.29
C PRO A 43 7.62 -8.23 -7.02
N SER A 44 7.53 -7.32 -8.00
CA SER A 44 8.71 -6.78 -8.65
C SER A 44 9.58 -5.99 -7.66
N ALA A 45 10.83 -5.71 -8.05
CA ALA A 45 11.73 -4.87 -7.25
C ALA A 45 11.12 -3.48 -6.97
N TYR A 46 10.45 -2.89 -7.98
CA TYR A 46 9.74 -1.63 -7.85
C TYR A 46 8.58 -1.72 -6.84
N GLN A 47 7.74 -2.75 -6.94
CA GLN A 47 6.64 -2.96 -6.00
C GLN A 47 7.15 -3.20 -4.57
N CYS A 48 8.28 -3.91 -4.41
CA CYS A 48 8.92 -4.05 -3.11
C CYS A 48 9.45 -2.72 -2.55
N ALA A 49 10.00 -1.84 -3.40
CA ALA A 49 10.44 -0.51 -2.97
C ALA A 49 9.24 0.34 -2.51
N LEU A 50 8.19 0.39 -3.33
CA LEU A 50 6.97 1.13 -3.02
C LEU A 50 6.31 0.66 -1.71
N MET A 51 6.24 -0.66 -1.47
CA MET A 51 5.75 -1.20 -0.21
C MET A 51 6.59 -0.75 1.00
N ARG A 52 7.92 -0.68 0.86
CA ARG A 52 8.80 -0.20 1.94
C ARG A 52 8.59 1.29 2.22
N ASP A 53 8.32 2.08 1.19
CA ASP A 53 8.01 3.50 1.37
C ASP A 53 6.68 3.68 2.11
N PHE A 54 5.66 2.87 1.80
CA PHE A 54 4.43 2.84 2.59
C PHE A 54 4.64 2.37 4.03
N GLU A 55 5.49 1.37 4.26
CA GLU A 55 5.83 0.89 5.61
C GLU A 55 6.51 2.00 6.44
N LYS A 56 7.45 2.74 5.85
CA LYS A 56 8.07 3.91 6.49
C LYS A 56 7.07 5.01 6.77
N ALA A 57 6.20 5.33 5.80
CA ALA A 57 5.18 6.37 5.96
C ALA A 57 4.11 5.99 7.01
N ALA A 58 3.81 4.70 7.18
CA ALA A 58 2.90 4.23 8.22
C ALA A 58 3.55 4.20 9.61
N GLY A 59 4.88 4.02 9.70
CA GLY A 59 5.64 4.04 10.94
C GLY A 59 6.02 5.46 11.42
N ALA A 60 6.10 6.43 10.50
CA ALA A 60 6.24 7.85 10.83
C ALA A 60 4.88 8.37 11.34
N GLN A 61 4.78 8.59 12.65
CA GLN A 61 3.57 9.09 13.29
C GLN A 61 3.19 10.48 12.73
N GLU A 62 2.16 10.52 11.88
CA GLU A 62 1.06 11.51 11.78
C GLU A 62 0.31 11.32 10.43
N MET A 63 -0.27 10.14 10.23
CA MET A 63 -1.24 9.96 9.13
C MET A 63 -2.62 10.32 9.68
N ASP A 64 -3.00 11.58 9.53
CA ASP A 64 -4.26 12.15 10.01
C ASP A 64 -5.46 11.25 9.64
N GLN A 65 -6.44 11.13 10.53
CA GLN A 65 -7.61 10.28 10.35
C GLN A 65 -8.41 10.70 9.09
N THR A 66 -8.29 11.96 8.69
CA THR A 66 -8.75 12.53 7.41
C THR A 66 -8.12 11.83 6.20
N LEU A 67 -6.81 11.58 6.25
CA LEU A 67 -6.04 10.92 5.20
C LEU A 67 -6.45 9.45 5.04
N LYS A 68 -6.69 8.75 6.16
CA LYS A 68 -7.24 7.38 6.16
C LYS A 68 -8.63 7.33 5.51
N ASN A 69 -9.50 8.29 5.82
CA ASN A 69 -10.85 8.33 5.25
C ASN A 69 -10.84 8.70 3.76
N LEU A 70 -9.91 9.56 3.33
CA LEU A 70 -9.73 9.91 1.91
C LEU A 70 -9.19 8.74 1.09
N LEU A 71 -8.23 7.98 1.63
CA LEU A 71 -7.67 6.78 1.02
C LEU A 71 -8.73 5.70 0.76
N VAL A 72 -9.70 5.57 1.66
CA VAL A 72 -10.77 4.56 1.58
C VAL A 72 -11.96 5.06 0.74
N GLY A 73 -12.25 6.37 0.75
CA GLY A 73 -13.45 6.94 0.11
C GLY A 73 -13.25 7.54 -1.28
N ALA A 74 -12.08 8.13 -1.58
CA ALA A 74 -11.87 8.93 -2.81
C ALA A 74 -11.03 8.21 -3.88
N GLY A 75 -10.58 6.98 -3.58
CA GLY A 75 -9.70 6.22 -4.46
C GLY A 75 -8.26 6.72 -4.50
N ILE A 76 -7.37 5.86 -4.97
CA ILE A 76 -5.90 6.01 -4.93
C ILE A 76 -5.41 7.34 -5.53
N ALA A 77 -6.10 7.88 -6.54
CA ALA A 77 -5.73 9.14 -7.18
C ALA A 77 -5.82 10.35 -6.23
N ALA A 78 -6.86 10.43 -5.41
CA ALA A 78 -7.06 11.55 -4.48
C ALA A 78 -6.06 11.51 -3.32
N ALA A 79 -5.73 10.31 -2.84
CA ALA A 79 -4.74 10.15 -1.78
C ALA A 79 -3.31 10.39 -2.27
N ILE A 80 -2.96 9.93 -3.48
CA ILE A 80 -1.67 10.26 -4.11
C ILE A 80 -1.58 11.77 -4.35
N TYR A 81 -2.64 12.41 -4.87
CA TYR A 81 -2.68 13.86 -5.07
C TYR A 81 -2.45 14.62 -3.75
N PHE A 82 -3.11 14.21 -2.66
CA PHE A 82 -2.96 14.85 -1.35
C PHE A 82 -1.53 14.71 -0.81
N LEU A 83 -0.95 13.50 -0.86
CA LEU A 83 0.42 13.25 -0.43
C LEU A 83 1.44 14.05 -1.25
N LEU A 84 1.23 14.16 -2.57
CA LEU A 84 2.09 14.95 -3.46
C LEU A 84 1.98 16.46 -3.21
N ASN A 85 0.80 16.95 -2.82
CA ASN A 85 0.58 18.37 -2.53
C ASN A 85 1.13 18.77 -1.16
N ALA A 86 0.97 17.91 -0.16
CA ALA A 86 1.56 18.10 1.18
C ALA A 86 3.09 18.16 1.13
N ALA A 87 3.73 17.35 0.26
CA ALA A 87 5.18 17.39 0.05
C ALA A 87 5.69 18.62 -0.70
N ARG A 88 4.81 19.39 -1.36
CA ARG A 88 5.16 20.62 -2.10
C ARG A 88 4.87 21.92 -1.33
N GLY A 89 4.15 21.84 -0.20
CA GLY A 89 3.68 23.00 0.57
C GLY A 89 4.48 23.32 1.83
N GLY A 90 5.72 22.83 1.95
CA GLY A 90 6.64 23.11 3.07
C GLY A 90 7.87 23.88 2.64
#